data_AF-A0A2R6KN36-F1
#
_entry.id   AF-A0A2R6KN36-F1
#
_cell.length_a   1.000
_cell.length_b   1.000
_cell.length_c   1.000
_cell.angle_alpha   90.00
_cell.angle_beta   90.00
_cell.angle_gamma   90.00
#
_symmetry.space_group_name_H-M   'P 1'
#
loop_
_entity.id
_entity.type
_entity.pdbx_description
1 polymer ?
#
loop_
_entity_poly.entity_id
_entity_poly.type
_entity_poly.pdbx_seq_one_letter_code
_entity_poly.pdbx_strand_id
1 'polypeptide(L)' 'MEATDESAGGQRSSEPDWSVDERECPALSAYSTTETRTVFTESDNDNGWIATDLTVDVRK' A
#
# COMPACT_ATOMS: atom_id res chain seq x y z
N MET A 1 -34.99 -39.68 -24.92
CA MET A 1 -33.91 -38.74 -25.28
C MET A 1 -33.46 -38.13 -23.96
N GLU A 2 -32.30 -38.55 -23.44
CA GLU A 2 -31.71 -37.89 -22.27
C GLU A 2 -30.86 -36.73 -22.78
N ALA A 3 -31.16 -35.52 -22.32
CA ALA A 3 -30.33 -34.34 -22.58
C ALA A 3 -29.31 -34.25 -21.44
N THR A 4 -28.03 -34.45 -21.77
CA THR A 4 -26.92 -34.18 -20.84
C THR A 4 -26.76 -32.67 -20.72
N ASP A 5 -27.12 -32.13 -19.56
CA ASP A 5 -26.78 -30.77 -19.14
C ASP A 5 -25.36 -30.80 -18.56
N GLU A 6 -24.37 -30.52 -19.39
CA GLU A 6 -22.98 -30.34 -18.95
C GLU A 6 -22.59 -28.88 -19.16
N SER A 7 -23.07 -28.02 -18.27
CA SER A 7 -22.68 -26.61 -18.25
C SER A 7 -22.35 -26.17 -16.84
N ALA A 8 -21.12 -26.47 -16.39
CA ALA A 8 -20.57 -25.88 -15.17
C ALA A 8 -19.03 -25.94 -15.15
N GLY A 9 -18.41 -25.38 -16.19
CA GLY A 9 -16.96 -25.14 -16.23
C GLY A 9 -16.60 -23.66 -16.13
N GLY A 10 -17.35 -22.87 -15.35
CA GLY A 10 -16.98 -21.49 -15.08
C GLY A 10 -15.64 -21.47 -14.34
N GLN A 11 -14.55 -21.22 -15.06
CA GLN A 11 -13.27 -20.83 -14.47
C GLN A 11 -13.56 -19.65 -13.55
N ARG A 12 -13.64 -19.92 -12.25
CA ARG A 12 -13.57 -18.89 -11.21
C ARG A 12 -12.23 -18.22 -11.46
N SER A 13 -12.27 -17.00 -12.01
CA SER A 13 -11.13 -16.10 -12.00
C SER A 13 -10.61 -16.11 -10.57
N SER A 14 -9.43 -16.68 -10.36
CA SER A 14 -8.77 -16.68 -9.07
C SER A 14 -8.53 -15.22 -8.72
N GLU A 15 -9.38 -14.67 -7.86
CA GLU A 15 -9.17 -13.36 -7.28
C GLU A 15 -7.77 -13.37 -6.67
N PRO A 16 -6.95 -12.33 -6.93
CA PRO A 16 -5.62 -12.28 -6.35
C PRO A 16 -5.77 -12.32 -4.83
N ASP A 17 -5.03 -13.24 -4.20
CA ASP A 17 -4.97 -13.35 -2.75
C ASP A 17 -4.23 -12.11 -2.21
N TRP A 18 -5.00 -11.10 -1.81
CA TRP A 18 -4.50 -9.88 -1.16
C TRP A 18 -4.25 -10.09 0.34
N SER A 19 -3.98 -11.34 0.75
CA SER A 19 -3.45 -11.65 2.07
C SER A 19 -2.08 -10.99 2.23
N VAL A 20 -2.06 -9.77 2.75
CA VAL A 20 -0.84 -9.06 3.12
C VAL A 20 -0.23 -9.81 4.29
N ASP A 21 0.96 -10.40 4.09
CA ASP A 21 1.71 -10.98 5.19
C ASP A 21 2.11 -9.85 6.16
N GLU A 22 1.55 -9.86 7.37
CA GLU A 22 1.78 -8.81 8.35
C GLU A 22 3.26 -8.68 8.75
N ARG A 23 4.12 -9.67 8.43
CA ARG A 23 5.57 -9.61 8.66
C ARG A 23 6.33 -8.95 7.51
N GLU A 24 5.69 -8.75 6.36
CA GLU A 24 6.22 -7.98 5.23
C GLU A 24 5.81 -6.50 5.29
N CYS A 25 4.96 -6.12 6.25
CA CYS A 25 4.61 -4.72 6.50
C CYS A 25 5.77 -3.98 7.18
N PRO A 26 6.38 -2.96 6.55
CA PRO A 26 7.45 -2.20 7.17
C PRO A 26 6.93 -1.42 8.39
N ALA A 27 7.75 -1.35 9.43
CA ALA A 27 7.44 -0.54 10.61
C ALA A 27 7.57 0.95 10.25
N LEU A 28 6.44 1.64 10.10
CA LEU A 28 6.36 3.06 9.78
C LEU A 28 6.16 3.91 11.04
N SER A 29 6.90 5.01 11.13
CA SER A 29 6.65 6.13 12.06
C SER A 29 5.91 7.24 11.34
N ALA A 30 4.98 7.91 12.02
CA ALA A 30 4.19 9.01 11.47
C ALA A 30 4.47 10.32 12.22
N TYR A 31 4.82 11.37 11.48
CA TYR A 31 5.15 12.69 12.02
C TYR A 31 4.24 13.76 11.41
N SER A 32 3.40 14.36 12.25
CA SER A 32 2.57 15.50 11.84
C SER A 32 3.42 16.77 11.81
N THR A 33 3.55 17.39 10.63
CA THR A 33 4.24 18.67 10.45
C THR A 33 3.28 19.86 10.53
N THR A 34 2.00 19.64 10.21
CA THR A 34 0.85 20.54 10.45
C THR A 34 -0.39 19.70 10.74
N GLU A 35 -1.54 20.34 11.02
CA GLU A 35 -2.83 19.64 11.15
C GLU A 35 -3.25 18.88 9.88
N THR A 36 -2.70 19.27 8.72
CA THR A 36 -3.08 18.71 7.41
C THR A 36 -1.96 17.93 6.74
N ARG A 37 -0.78 17.80 7.37
CA ARG A 37 0.40 17.20 6.75
C ARG A 37 1.10 16.23 7.68
N THR A 38 1.20 14.98 7.24
CA THR A 38 1.88 13.89 7.95
C THR A 38 2.92 13.27 7.04
N VAL A 39 4.12 13.06 7.58
CA VAL A 39 5.24 12.36 6.93
C VAL A 39 5.35 10.97 7.54
N PHE A 40 5.48 9.95 6.69
CA PHE A 40 5.72 8.57 7.12
C PHE A 40 7.18 8.20 6.84
N THR A 41 7.85 7.57 7.80
CA THR A 41 9.23 7.09 7.65
C THR A 41 9.35 5.65 8.08
N GLU A 42 10.10 4.85 7.33
CA GLU A 42 10.49 3.50 7.75
C GLU A 42 11.60 3.57 8.80
N SER A 43 11.67 2.53 9.63
CA SER A 43 12.83 2.34 10.51
C SER A 43 14.10 2.20 9.67
N ASP A 44 15.21 2.79 10.11
CA ASP A 44 16.52 2.78 9.43
C ASP A 44 16.58 3.59 8.10
N ASN A 45 15.54 4.35 7.75
CA ASN A 45 15.55 5.27 6.61
C ASN A 45 15.84 6.73 7.00
N ASP A 46 16.68 6.93 8.03
CA ASP A 46 17.01 8.26 8.56
C ASP A 46 17.83 9.13 7.58
N ASN A 47 18.48 8.48 6.61
CA ASN A 47 19.27 9.13 5.56
C ASN A 47 18.49 9.30 4.24
N GLY A 48 17.21 8.91 4.23
CA GLY A 48 16.34 8.99 3.07
C GLY A 48 16.07 10.43 2.65
N TRP A 49 15.99 10.65 1.33
CA TRP A 49 15.57 11.95 0.78
C TRP A 49 14.07 11.92 0.53
N ILE A 50 13.32 12.80 1.19
CA ILE A 50 11.90 12.99 0.91
C ILE A 50 11.79 13.96 -0.27
N ALA A 51 11.50 13.43 -1.46
CA ALA A 51 11.16 14.26 -2.61
C ALA A 51 9.73 14.78 -2.43
N THR A 52 9.59 16.09 -2.21
CA THR A 52 8.31 16.78 -2.19
C THR A 52 8.34 17.94 -3.20
N ASP A 53 7.21 18.20 -3.85
CA ASP A 53 7.00 19.40 -4.68
C ASP A 53 6.84 20.67 -3.84
N LEU A 54 6.72 20.53 -2.52
CA LEU A 54 6.62 21.63 -1.58
C LEU A 54 7.98 22.32 -1.38
N THR A 55 8.10 23.54 -1.88
CA THR A 55 9.20 24.43 -1.52
C THR A 55 8.89 25.16 -0.22
N VAL A 56 9.75 25.04 0.78
CA VAL A 56 9.66 25.80 2.05
C VAL A 56 10.70 26.91 2.08
N ASP A 57 10.30 28.10 2.56
CA ASP A 57 11.21 29.23 2.75
C ASP A 57 12.04 29.01 4.02
N VAL A 58 13.36 29.02 3.90
CA VAL A 58 14.27 28.82 5.05
C VAL A 58 14.42 30.14 5.78
N ARG A 59 13.71 30.30 6.91
CA ARG A 59 13.87 31.46 7.79
C ARG A 59 15.00 31.21 8.80
N LYS A 60 15.90 32.18 8.91
CA LYS A 60 16.99 32.22 9.91
C LYS A 60 16.49 32.68 11.27
#